data_AF-A0A2P8WIF7-F1
#
_entry.id   AF-A0A2P8WIF7-F1
#
_cell.length_a   1.000
_cell.length_b   1.000
_cell.length_c   1.000
_cell.angle_alpha   90.00
_cell.angle_beta   90.00
_cell.angle_gamma   90.00
#
_symmetry.space_group_name_H-M   'P 1'
#
loop_
_entity.id
_entity.type
_entity.pdbx_description
1 polymer ?
#
loop_
_entity_poly.entity_id
_entity_poly.type
_entity_poly.pdbx_seq_one_letter_code
_entity_poly.pdbx_strand_id
1 'polypeptide(L)'
;MSTMENINKIFKPNKTSAKLFVDFARSQVTPDTTPSGVNSLKRYLLIYDLYIKARSYSIINKIFFWIALFSGIMVLVWPSIAIVTQDLGVEREFLNSVVVQTTITGLAALTFGIYSHYKKRQVFTENLMRSAVFSEEELGELKDRVIKEMERIDAGFSFAETITKKTEHE
;
A
#
# COMPACT_ATOMS: atom_id res chain seq x y z
N MET A 1 22.91 -27.09 -9.77
CA MET A 1 22.26 -26.66 -8.51
C MET A 1 20.82 -27.15 -8.59
N SER A 2 20.42 -28.06 -7.69
CA SER A 2 19.16 -28.82 -7.81
C SER A 2 17.95 -27.89 -7.86
N THR A 3 17.00 -28.14 -8.77
CA THR A 3 15.74 -27.39 -8.93
C THR A 3 15.00 -27.22 -7.59
N MET A 4 15.09 -28.21 -6.69
CA MET A 4 14.50 -28.15 -5.35
C MET A 4 15.18 -27.14 -4.41
N GLU A 5 16.48 -26.92 -4.56
CA GLU A 5 17.22 -25.95 -3.72
C GLU A 5 16.83 -24.50 -4.06
N ASN A 6 16.51 -24.21 -5.33
CA ASN A 6 15.98 -22.92 -5.76
C ASN A 6 14.53 -22.69 -5.30
N ILE A 7 13.69 -23.73 -5.34
CA ILE A 7 12.30 -23.67 -4.84
C ILE A 7 12.30 -23.29 -3.35
N ASN A 8 13.14 -23.93 -2.53
CA ASN A 8 13.24 -23.64 -1.10
C ASN A 8 13.75 -22.21 -0.79
N LYS A 9 14.49 -21.57 -1.71
CA LYS A 9 14.89 -20.16 -1.58
C LYS A 9 13.77 -19.18 -1.91
N ILE A 10 12.88 -19.55 -2.84
CA ILE A 10 11.74 -18.74 -3.27
C ILE A 10 10.63 -18.79 -2.19
N PHE A 11 10.20 -19.98 -1.78
CA PHE A 11 9.07 -20.20 -0.87
C PHE A 11 9.46 -20.15 0.61
N LYS A 12 10.07 -19.05 1.06
CA LYS A 12 10.31 -18.84 2.50
C LYS A 12 9.10 -18.21 3.19
N PRO A 13 8.73 -18.67 4.39
CA PRO A 13 7.73 -17.99 5.22
C PRO A 13 8.21 -16.57 5.58
N ASN A 14 7.27 -15.67 5.88
CA ASN A 14 7.50 -14.25 6.25
C ASN A 14 8.04 -13.35 5.11
N LYS A 15 7.74 -13.67 3.85
CA LYS A 15 7.94 -12.76 2.72
C LYS A 15 6.64 -12.02 2.37
N THR A 16 6.77 -10.81 1.86
CA THR A 16 5.63 -10.12 1.24
C THR A 16 5.27 -10.81 -0.08
N SER A 17 3.99 -10.78 -0.43
CA SER A 17 3.48 -11.32 -1.72
C SER A 17 4.27 -10.73 -2.90
N ALA A 18 4.52 -9.42 -2.88
CA ALA A 18 5.29 -8.73 -3.92
C ALA A 18 6.71 -9.30 -4.07
N LYS A 19 7.40 -9.60 -2.96
CA LYS A 19 8.75 -10.19 -3.00
C LYS A 19 8.75 -11.61 -3.54
N LEU A 20 7.73 -12.41 -3.18
CA LEU A 20 7.55 -13.75 -3.72
C LEU A 20 7.39 -13.72 -5.25
N PHE A 21 6.59 -12.79 -5.76
CA PHE A 21 6.36 -12.63 -7.20
C PHE A 21 7.62 -12.21 -7.96
N VAL A 22 8.45 -11.33 -7.40
CA VAL A 22 9.75 -10.98 -7.99
C VAL A 22 10.70 -12.16 -8.00
N ASP A 23 10.81 -12.89 -6.89
CA ASP A 23 11.69 -14.06 -6.78
C ASP A 23 11.26 -15.15 -7.79
N PHE A 24 9.95 -15.34 -7.96
CA PHE A 24 9.39 -16.26 -8.95
C PHE A 24 9.62 -15.79 -10.39
N ALA A 25 9.34 -14.53 -10.70
CA ALA A 25 9.58 -13.95 -12.03
C ALA A 25 11.07 -14.03 -12.41
N ARG A 26 11.97 -13.77 -11.45
CA ARG A 26 13.42 -13.91 -11.64
C ARG A 26 13.82 -15.34 -12.01
N SER A 27 13.15 -16.34 -11.43
CA SER A 27 13.43 -17.75 -11.73
C SER A 27 13.01 -18.18 -13.14
N GLN A 28 12.12 -17.41 -13.78
CA GLN A 28 11.68 -17.66 -15.16
C GLN A 28 12.52 -16.92 -16.22
N VAL A 29 13.46 -16.06 -15.81
CA VAL A 29 14.32 -15.33 -16.74
C VAL A 29 15.36 -16.29 -17.32
N THR A 30 15.36 -16.46 -18.63
CA THR A 30 16.41 -17.20 -19.36
C THR A 30 17.52 -16.23 -19.77
N PRO A 31 18.76 -16.43 -19.32
CA PRO A 31 19.89 -15.57 -19.67
C PRO A 31 20.40 -15.92 -21.08
N ASP A 32 19.58 -15.66 -22.11
CA ASP A 32 19.95 -15.85 -23.51
C ASP A 32 19.70 -14.56 -24.31
N THR A 33 20.51 -14.34 -25.34
CA THR A 33 20.34 -13.25 -26.33
C THR A 33 19.24 -13.52 -27.36
N THR A 34 18.50 -14.63 -27.22
CA THR A 34 17.37 -14.94 -28.09
C THR A 34 16.22 -13.95 -27.87
N PRO A 35 15.34 -13.72 -28.88
CA PRO A 35 14.16 -12.87 -28.73
C PRO A 35 13.28 -13.27 -27.52
N SER A 36 13.20 -14.57 -27.24
CA SER A 36 12.49 -15.11 -26.07
C SER A 36 13.16 -14.72 -24.75
N GLY A 37 14.49 -14.82 -24.66
CA GLY A 37 15.27 -14.37 -23.50
C GLY A 37 15.10 -12.88 -23.23
N VAL A 38 15.20 -12.05 -24.27
CA VAL A 38 14.97 -10.60 -24.18
C VAL A 38 13.54 -10.27 -23.70
N ASN A 39 12.53 -10.98 -24.18
CA ASN A 39 11.14 -10.77 -23.76
C ASN A 39 10.91 -11.20 -22.29
N SER A 40 11.52 -12.31 -21.85
CA SER A 40 11.47 -12.73 -20.44
C SER A 40 12.09 -11.68 -19.51
N LEU A 41 13.21 -11.08 -19.94
CA LEU A 41 13.88 -10.01 -19.20
C LEU A 41 13.03 -8.74 -19.13
N LYS A 42 12.40 -8.34 -20.24
CA LYS A 42 11.47 -7.19 -20.27
C LYS A 42 10.25 -7.42 -19.36
N ARG A 43 9.68 -8.62 -19.35
CA ARG A 43 8.58 -8.97 -18.43
C ARG A 43 9.04 -8.91 -16.97
N TYR A 44 10.24 -9.40 -16.67
CA TYR A 44 10.83 -9.27 -15.34
C TYR A 44 11.02 -7.80 -14.93
N LEU A 45 11.50 -6.94 -15.84
CA LEU A 45 11.63 -5.50 -15.58
C LEU A 45 10.29 -4.84 -15.25
N LEU A 46 9.22 -5.19 -15.98
CA LEU A 46 7.87 -4.70 -15.71
C LEU A 46 7.38 -5.10 -14.31
N ILE A 47 7.59 -6.37 -13.94
CA ILE A 47 7.22 -6.87 -12.59
C ILE A 47 8.07 -6.20 -11.51
N TYR A 48 9.34 -5.94 -11.79
CA TYR A 48 10.23 -5.28 -10.85
C TYR A 48 9.85 -3.81 -10.62
N ASP A 49 9.40 -3.10 -11.65
CA ASP A 49 8.86 -1.73 -11.51
C ASP A 49 7.61 -1.71 -10.60
N LEU A 50 6.67 -2.62 -10.84
CA LEU A 50 5.51 -2.81 -9.96
C LEU A 50 5.91 -3.11 -8.51
N TYR A 51 6.96 -3.92 -8.31
CA TYR A 51 7.49 -4.21 -6.98
C TYR A 51 8.01 -2.96 -6.27
N ILE A 52 8.72 -2.07 -6.97
CA ILE A 52 9.21 -0.81 -6.40
C ILE A 52 8.03 0.01 -5.89
N LYS A 53 6.95 0.12 -6.67
CA LYS A 53 5.72 0.84 -6.27
C LYS A 53 5.02 0.17 -5.09
N ALA A 54 4.81 -1.15 -5.14
CA ALA A 54 4.20 -1.89 -4.04
C ALA A 54 4.99 -1.72 -2.73
N ARG A 55 6.33 -1.74 -2.81
CA ARG A 55 7.21 -1.50 -1.66
C ARG A 55 7.08 -0.09 -1.11
N SER A 56 7.02 0.92 -1.98
CA SER A 56 6.82 2.31 -1.58
C SER A 56 5.50 2.49 -0.82
N TYR A 57 4.40 1.96 -1.36
CA TYR A 57 3.10 2.01 -0.68
C TYR A 57 3.11 1.24 0.64
N SER A 58 3.79 0.08 0.70
CA SER A 58 3.92 -0.68 1.95
C SER A 58 4.65 0.08 3.05
N ILE A 59 5.66 0.90 2.71
CA ILE A 59 6.39 1.71 3.70
C ILE A 59 5.48 2.81 4.24
N ILE A 60 4.83 3.56 3.35
CA ILE A 60 3.89 4.64 3.73
C ILE A 60 2.74 4.06 4.57
N ASN A 61 2.14 2.97 4.10
CA ASN A 61 1.08 2.27 4.80
C ASN A 61 1.50 1.85 6.23
N LYS A 62 2.71 1.33 6.40
CA LYS A 62 3.22 0.93 7.74
C LYS A 62 3.39 2.12 8.67
N ILE A 63 3.91 3.25 8.17
CA ILE A 63 4.08 4.47 8.96
C ILE A 63 2.71 5.01 9.39
N PHE A 64 1.79 5.20 8.44
CA PHE A 64 0.47 5.75 8.74
C PHE A 64 -0.42 4.79 9.53
N PHE A 65 -0.22 3.48 9.43
CA PHE A 65 -0.86 2.50 10.31
C PHE A 65 -0.55 2.80 11.78
N TRP A 66 0.73 2.95 12.12
CA TRP A 66 1.13 3.22 13.50
C TRP A 66 0.64 4.58 13.96
N ILE A 67 0.76 5.62 13.12
CA ILE A 67 0.26 6.96 13.45
C ILE A 67 -1.26 6.91 13.70
N ALA A 68 -2.03 6.25 12.83
CA ALA A 68 -3.48 6.13 12.97
C ALA A 68 -3.86 5.32 14.21
N LEU A 69 -3.12 4.23 14.50
CA LEU A 69 -3.33 3.43 15.70
C LEU A 69 -3.12 4.26 16.97
N PHE A 70 -1.98 4.96 17.08
CA PHE A 70 -1.70 5.80 18.24
C PHE A 70 -2.67 6.98 18.35
N SER A 71 -3.03 7.60 17.23
CA SER A 71 -4.02 8.68 17.22
C SER A 71 -5.39 8.17 17.68
N GLY A 72 -5.81 6.98 17.24
CA GLY A 72 -7.06 6.35 17.68
C GLY A 72 -7.06 6.03 19.18
N ILE A 73 -5.95 5.49 19.70
CA ILE A 73 -5.78 5.28 21.15
C ILE A 73 -5.86 6.62 21.90
N MET A 74 -5.17 7.65 21.41
CA MET A 74 -5.21 8.98 22.01
C MET A 74 -6.63 9.54 22.06
N VAL A 75 -7.43 9.43 20.99
CA VAL A 75 -8.83 9.87 21.00
C VAL A 75 -9.64 9.20 22.11
N LEU A 76 -9.41 7.92 22.38
CA LEU A 76 -10.14 7.16 23.41
C LEU A 76 -9.64 7.49 24.83
N VAL A 77 -8.33 7.65 24.99
CA VAL A 77 -7.70 7.86 26.31
C VAL A 77 -7.79 9.32 26.74
N TRP A 78 -7.87 10.27 25.81
CA TRP A 78 -7.85 11.71 26.09
C TRP A 78 -8.91 12.17 27.11
N PRO A 79 -10.20 11.78 27.01
CA PRO A 79 -11.20 12.16 28.01
C PRO A 79 -10.87 11.61 29.41
N SER A 80 -10.27 10.42 29.48
CA SER A 80 -9.89 9.80 30.76
C SER A 80 -8.73 10.55 31.41
N ILE A 81 -7.74 10.98 30.62
CA ILE A 81 -6.62 11.81 31.10
C ILE A 81 -7.15 13.13 31.65
N ALA A 82 -8.05 13.79 30.91
CA ALA A 82 -8.62 15.08 31.30
C ALA A 82 -9.26 15.03 32.69
N ILE A 83 -10.09 14.01 32.95
CA ILE A 83 -10.74 13.79 34.25
C ILE A 83 -9.71 13.55 35.36
N VAL A 84 -8.77 12.63 35.17
CA VAL A 84 -7.76 12.29 36.20
C VAL A 84 -6.88 13.51 36.53
N THR A 85 -6.51 14.32 35.54
CA THR A 85 -5.69 15.52 35.80
C THR A 85 -6.44 16.61 36.56
N GLN A 86 -7.76 16.70 36.35
CA GLN A 86 -8.62 17.61 37.12
C GLN A 86 -8.67 17.17 38.59
N ASP A 87 -8.79 15.87 38.86
CA ASP A 87 -8.81 15.30 40.22
C ASP A 87 -7.47 15.48 40.97
N LEU A 88 -6.35 15.57 40.24
CA LEU A 88 -5.02 15.84 40.81
C LEU A 88 -4.74 17.33 41.07
N GLY A 89 -5.73 18.22 40.86
CA GLY A 89 -5.60 19.67 41.09
C GLY A 89 -4.71 20.39 40.06
N VAL A 90 -4.39 19.72 38.94
CA VAL A 90 -3.65 20.32 37.83
C VAL A 90 -4.67 20.84 36.83
N GLU A 91 -5.25 22.01 37.12
CA GLU A 91 -6.15 22.70 36.19
C GLU A 91 -5.35 23.18 34.98
N ARG A 92 -5.33 22.36 33.92
CA ARG A 92 -4.91 22.78 32.59
C ARG A 92 -6.15 22.89 31.73
N GLU A 93 -6.67 24.11 31.58
CA GLU A 93 -7.78 24.44 30.66
C GLU A 93 -7.59 23.83 29.26
N PHE A 94 -6.33 23.64 28.85
CA PHE A 94 -5.95 22.96 27.62
C PHE A 94 -6.46 21.52 27.50
N LEU A 95 -6.43 20.72 28.58
CA LEU A 95 -6.82 19.30 28.54
C LEU A 95 -8.35 19.13 28.44
N ASN A 96 -9.10 20.07 29.00
CA ASN A 96 -10.57 20.11 28.95
C ASN A 96 -11.10 20.82 27.69
N SER A 97 -10.22 21.28 26.80
CA SER A 97 -10.63 22.03 25.61
C SER A 97 -11.26 21.12 24.55
N VAL A 98 -12.51 21.42 24.21
CA VAL A 98 -13.25 20.78 23.10
C VAL A 98 -12.52 20.95 21.76
N VAL A 99 -11.82 22.08 21.58
CA VAL A 99 -11.04 22.35 20.37
C VAL A 99 -9.90 21.34 20.24
N VAL A 100 -9.16 21.08 21.33
CA VAL A 100 -8.03 20.13 21.32
C VAL A 100 -8.52 18.71 21.03
N GLN A 101 -9.61 18.27 21.67
CA GLN A 101 -10.22 16.97 21.40
C GLN A 101 -10.64 16.83 19.92
N THR A 102 -11.24 17.89 19.36
CA THR A 102 -11.67 17.92 17.96
C THR A 102 -10.47 17.84 17.02
N THR A 103 -9.38 18.57 17.32
CA THR A 103 -8.14 18.52 16.53
C THR A 103 -7.50 17.13 16.57
N ILE A 104 -7.40 16.50 17.75
CA ILE A 104 -6.86 15.14 17.90
C ILE A 104 -7.70 14.14 17.10
N THR A 105 -9.02 14.28 17.16
CA THR A 105 -9.96 13.42 16.42
C THR A 105 -9.82 13.63 14.90
N GLY A 106 -9.74 14.89 14.45
CA GLY A 106 -9.53 15.22 13.04
C GLY A 106 -8.20 14.68 12.51
N LEU A 107 -7.13 14.76 13.29
CA LEU A 107 -5.82 14.20 12.95
C LEU A 107 -5.88 12.66 12.88
N ALA A 108 -6.58 12.01 13.82
CA ALA A 108 -6.81 10.56 13.78
C ALA A 108 -7.57 10.14 12.51
N ALA A 109 -8.64 10.86 12.16
CA ALA A 109 -9.40 10.61 10.94
C ALA A 109 -8.56 10.82 9.67
N LEU A 110 -7.76 11.89 9.60
CA LEU A 110 -6.88 12.18 8.48
C LEU A 110 -5.81 11.09 8.30
N THR A 111 -5.14 10.72 9.38
CA THR A 111 -4.06 9.70 9.36
C THR A 111 -4.62 8.34 8.98
N PHE A 112 -5.80 7.98 9.46
CA PHE A 112 -6.53 6.79 9.02
C PHE A 112 -6.92 6.86 7.54
N GLY A 113 -7.40 8.01 7.06
CA GLY A 113 -7.73 8.22 5.65
C GLY A 113 -6.52 8.00 4.74
N ILE A 114 -5.36 8.54 5.11
CA ILE A 114 -4.09 8.33 4.40
C ILE A 114 -3.69 6.85 4.43
N TYR A 115 -3.72 6.21 5.61
CA TYR A 115 -3.45 4.77 5.76
C TYR A 115 -4.33 3.94 4.81
N SER A 116 -5.64 4.15 4.85
CA SER A 116 -6.62 3.40 4.04
C SER A 116 -6.37 3.60 2.54
N HIS A 117 -6.06 4.84 2.13
CA HIS A 117 -5.74 5.17 0.74
C HIS A 117 -4.52 4.40 0.22
N TYR A 118 -3.40 4.46 0.93
CA TYR A 118 -2.18 3.76 0.51
C TYR A 118 -2.29 2.24 0.67
N LYS A 119 -3.07 1.75 1.64
CA LYS A 119 -3.34 0.31 1.77
C LYS A 119 -4.06 -0.24 0.54
N LYS A 120 -5.08 0.46 0.03
CA LYS A 120 -5.80 0.05 -1.20
C LYS A 120 -4.86 -0.01 -2.39
N ARG A 121 -4.01 1.00 -2.58
CA ARG A 121 -3.02 1.05 -3.66
C ARG A 121 -2.00 -0.08 -3.56
N GLN A 122 -1.50 -0.36 -2.37
CA GLN A 122 -0.60 -1.50 -2.13
C GLN A 122 -1.25 -2.81 -2.60
N VAL A 123 -2.47 -3.10 -2.15
CA VAL A 123 -3.20 -4.34 -2.50
C VAL A 123 -3.45 -4.41 -4.01
N PHE A 124 -3.84 -3.28 -4.62
CA PHE A 124 -4.06 -3.22 -6.06
C PHE A 124 -2.78 -3.54 -6.83
N THR A 125 -1.65 -2.91 -6.50
CA THR A 125 -0.36 -3.20 -7.16
C THR A 125 0.06 -4.65 -6.98
N GLU A 126 -0.12 -5.24 -5.78
CA GLU A 126 0.16 -6.66 -5.55
C GLU A 126 -0.73 -7.58 -6.41
N ASN A 127 -1.99 -7.22 -6.62
CA ASN A 127 -2.89 -7.96 -7.51
C ASN A 127 -2.50 -7.81 -8.98
N LEU A 128 -2.10 -6.60 -9.40
CA LEU A 128 -1.59 -6.34 -10.74
C LEU A 128 -0.30 -7.14 -11.01
N MET A 129 0.61 -7.21 -10.03
CA MET A 129 1.79 -8.07 -10.10
C MET A 129 1.41 -9.55 -10.27
N ARG A 130 0.42 -10.04 -9.49
CA ARG A 130 -0.06 -11.42 -9.62
C ARG A 130 -0.60 -11.68 -11.03
N SER A 131 -1.42 -10.78 -11.55
CA SER A 131 -1.95 -10.87 -12.92
C SER A 131 -0.83 -10.85 -13.96
N ALA A 132 0.17 -9.98 -13.81
CA ALA A 132 1.28 -9.87 -14.75
C ALA A 132 2.21 -11.10 -14.74
N VAL A 133 2.47 -11.69 -13.57
CA VAL A 133 3.29 -12.89 -13.42
C VAL A 133 2.66 -14.10 -14.11
N PHE A 134 1.34 -14.28 -13.95
CA PHE A 134 0.62 -15.43 -14.49
C PHE A 134 -0.06 -15.16 -15.84
N SER A 135 0.20 -13.99 -16.46
CA SER A 135 -0.41 -13.66 -17.75
C SER A 135 0.19 -14.52 -18.87
N GLU A 136 -0.66 -15.07 -19.72
CA GLU A 136 -0.27 -15.72 -20.97
C GLU A 136 -0.23 -14.72 -22.15
N GLU A 137 -0.62 -13.47 -21.92
CA GLU A 137 -0.65 -12.41 -22.94
C GLU A 137 0.74 -12.09 -23.50
N GLU A 138 0.76 -11.64 -24.75
CA GLU A 138 1.97 -11.12 -25.38
C GLU A 138 2.51 -9.92 -24.57
N LEU A 139 3.84 -9.74 -24.57
CA LEU A 139 4.50 -8.68 -23.81
C LEU A 139 3.97 -7.27 -24.14
N GLY A 140 3.60 -7.02 -25.41
CA GLY A 140 3.06 -5.73 -25.84
C GLY A 140 1.75 -5.40 -25.12
N GLU A 141 0.77 -6.30 -25.20
CA GLU A 141 -0.55 -6.16 -24.57
C GLU A 141 -0.43 -6.06 -23.05
N LEU A 142 0.40 -6.92 -22.44
CA LEU A 142 0.63 -6.90 -21.01
C LEU A 142 1.22 -5.55 -20.55
N LYS A 143 2.21 -5.03 -21.29
CA LYS A 143 2.87 -3.75 -21.00
C LYS A 143 1.85 -2.60 -21.07
N ASP A 144 1.05 -2.54 -22.13
CA ASP A 144 0.05 -1.47 -22.29
C ASP A 144 -1.01 -1.51 -21.18
N ARG A 145 -1.48 -2.72 -20.81
CA ARG A 145 -2.40 -2.91 -19.68
C ARG A 145 -1.78 -2.47 -18.35
N VAL A 146 -0.54 -2.89 -18.06
CA VAL A 146 0.14 -2.54 -16.81
C VAL A 146 0.39 -1.03 -16.72
N ILE A 147 0.83 -0.38 -17.81
CA ILE A 147 1.04 1.07 -17.85
C ILE A 147 -0.29 1.79 -17.56
N LYS A 148 -1.37 1.40 -18.24
CA LYS A 148 -2.70 2.01 -18.04
C LYS A 148 -3.19 1.88 -16.60
N GLU A 149 -3.06 0.70 -16.00
CA GLU A 149 -3.46 0.49 -14.60
C GLU A 149 -2.54 1.25 -13.64
N MET A 150 -1.25 1.39 -13.96
CA MET A 150 -0.33 2.20 -13.17
C MET A 150 -0.67 3.69 -13.20
N GLU A 151 -0.96 4.24 -14.38
CA GLU A 151 -1.42 5.63 -14.54
C GLU A 151 -2.68 5.89 -13.70
N ARG A 152 -3.62 4.94 -13.69
CA ARG A 152 -4.84 5.02 -12.88
C ARG A 152 -4.54 5.09 -11.38
N ILE A 153 -3.58 4.32 -10.89
CA ILE A 153 -3.19 4.34 -9.45
C ILE A 153 -2.45 5.65 -9.12
N ASP A 154 -1.62 6.13 -10.04
CA ASP A 154 -0.81 7.33 -9.85
C ASP A 154 -1.63 8.62 -9.95
N ALA A 155 -2.85 8.59 -10.51
CA ALA A 155 -3.78 9.72 -10.66
C ALA A 155 -4.18 10.46 -9.37
N GLY A 156 -3.55 10.19 -8.22
CA GLY A 156 -3.66 11.03 -7.03
C GLY A 156 -4.99 10.88 -6.27
N PHE A 157 -5.26 11.84 -5.38
CA PHE A 157 -6.54 11.96 -4.67
C PHE A 157 -7.53 12.74 -5.56
N SER A 158 -8.38 12.05 -6.29
CA SER A 158 -9.54 12.68 -6.94
C SER A 158 -10.66 12.88 -5.92
N PHE A 159 -10.65 14.02 -5.22
CA PHE A 159 -11.76 14.43 -4.36
C PHE A 159 -13.05 14.66 -5.16
N ALA A 160 -12.93 15.10 -6.42
CA ALA A 160 -14.05 15.37 -7.30
C ALA A 160 -14.90 14.12 -7.59
N GLU A 161 -14.27 12.96 -7.84
CA GLU A 161 -14.98 11.76 -8.28
C GLU A 161 -15.91 11.17 -7.20
N THR A 162 -15.61 11.42 -5.92
CA THR A 162 -16.46 10.95 -4.80
C THR A 162 -17.63 11.91 -4.53
N ILE A 163 -17.47 13.20 -4.83
CA ILE A 163 -18.54 14.20 -4.70
C ILE A 163 -19.52 14.07 -5.87
N THR A 164 -19.03 13.96 -7.12
CA THR A 164 -19.89 13.86 -8.30
C THR A 164 -20.72 12.58 -8.32
N LYS A 165 -20.17 11.45 -7.86
CA LYS A 165 -20.90 10.17 -7.83
C LYS A 165 -22.03 10.13 -6.81
N LYS A 166 -22.05 11.06 -5.84
CA LYS A 166 -23.14 11.19 -4.86
C LYS A 166 -24.27 12.05 -5.41
N THR A 167 -23.97 13.02 -6.28
CA THR A 167 -24.96 13.92 -6.90
C THR A 167 -25.74 13.27 -8.05
N GLU A 168 -25.21 12.23 -8.69
CA GLU A 168 -25.93 11.49 -9.76
C GLU A 168 -26.93 10.45 -9.24
N HIS A 169 -27.01 10.26 -7.92
CA HIS A 169 -27.94 9.35 -7.26
C HIS A 169 -28.90 10.05 -6.27
N GLU A 170 -29.00 11.37 -6.33
CA GLU A 170 -30.09 12.18 -5.72
C GLU A 170 -31.01 12.72 -6.83
#